data_AF-A0A554M9X3-F1
#
_entry.id   AF-A0A554M9X3-F1
#
_cell.length_a   1.000
_cell.length_b   1.000
_cell.length_c   1.000
_cell.angle_alpha   90.00
_cell.angle_beta   90.00
_cell.angle_gamma   90.00
#
_symmetry.space_group_name_H-M   'P 1'
#
loop_
_entity.id
_entity.type
_entity.pdbx_description
1 polymer ?
#
loop_
_entity_poly.entity_id
_entity_poly.type
_entity_poly.pdbx_seq_one_letter_code
_entity_poly.pdbx_strand_id
1 'polypeptide(L)'
;MEKSPKYEMAPSEILSAEEKEIIEKHFRGGRKLSLDYRNSLTMLHAQCYPENGIVQFEKILPVKSYEEYLENNYPVSYRQYTMHLSDQGGVAILNALVDEFNSNLDKIKKEKDAKAVKDFLRAVLQLLERK
;
A
#
# COMPACT_ATOMS: atom_id res chain seq x y z
N MET A 1 -28.88 -26.41 18.52
CA MET A 1 -28.78 -25.26 17.60
C MET A 1 -27.92 -24.20 18.27
N GLU A 2 -26.62 -24.25 18.02
CA GLU A 2 -25.69 -23.21 18.48
C GLU A 2 -25.98 -21.92 17.71
N LYS A 3 -26.26 -20.86 18.45
CA LYS A 3 -26.37 -19.52 17.88
C LYS A 3 -24.98 -19.09 17.45
N SER A 4 -24.79 -18.88 16.15
CA SER A 4 -23.61 -18.19 15.63
C SER A 4 -23.42 -16.87 16.38
N PRO A 5 -22.21 -16.54 16.85
CA PRO A 5 -21.98 -15.26 17.50
C PRO A 5 -22.15 -14.16 16.45
N LYS A 6 -23.17 -13.32 16.65
CA LYS A 6 -23.26 -12.02 15.99
C LYS A 6 -22.05 -11.24 16.47
N TYR A 7 -21.16 -10.89 15.54
CA TYR A 7 -20.14 -9.89 15.80
C TYR A 7 -20.87 -8.55 16.02
N GLU A 8 -21.25 -8.28 17.26
CA GLU A 8 -21.65 -6.94 17.68
C GLU A 8 -20.41 -6.07 17.62
N MET A 9 -20.33 -5.24 16.57
CA MET A 9 -19.35 -4.17 16.51
C MET A 9 -19.59 -3.24 17.70
N ALA A 10 -18.57 -3.05 18.55
CA ALA A 10 -18.62 -2.10 19.63
C ALA A 10 -18.90 -0.67 19.06
N PRO A 11 -19.75 0.16 19.71
CA PRO A 11 -20.17 1.46 19.18
C PRO A 11 -19.08 2.53 19.02
N SER A 12 -17.80 2.22 19.29
CA SER A 12 -16.72 3.19 19.43
C SER A 12 -15.81 3.37 18.21
N GLU A 13 -16.14 2.85 17.03
CA GLU A 13 -15.30 3.03 15.83
C GLU A 13 -16.09 3.47 14.58
N ILE A 14 -17.18 4.22 14.74
CA ILE A 14 -17.82 4.85 13.58
C ILE A 14 -17.03 6.12 13.24
N LEU A 15 -16.34 6.13 12.10
CA LEU A 15 -15.65 7.33 11.59
C LEU A 15 -16.63 8.50 11.51
N SER A 16 -16.24 9.64 12.08
CA SER A 16 -16.91 10.92 11.93
C SER A 16 -16.89 11.42 10.48
N ALA A 17 -17.74 12.40 10.17
CA ALA A 17 -17.76 13.01 8.84
C ALA A 17 -16.40 13.66 8.48
N GLU A 18 -15.74 14.28 9.45
CA GLU A 18 -14.42 14.90 9.26
C GLU A 18 -13.35 13.86 8.97
N GLU A 19 -13.33 12.73 9.69
CA GLU A 19 -12.39 11.63 9.43
C GLU A 19 -12.58 11.02 8.04
N LYS A 20 -13.83 10.84 7.61
CA LYS A 20 -14.14 10.38 6.25
C LYS A 20 -13.65 11.36 5.20
N GLU A 21 -13.86 12.65 5.40
CA GLU A 21 -13.37 13.69 4.49
C GLU A 21 -11.83 13.66 4.41
N ILE A 22 -11.13 13.42 5.52
CA ILE A 22 -9.67 13.26 5.54
C ILE A 22 -9.25 12.03 4.71
N ILE A 23 -9.93 10.88 4.87
CA ILE A 23 -9.65 9.68 4.08
C ILE A 23 -9.85 9.95 2.59
N GLU A 24 -10.99 10.53 2.22
CA GLU A 24 -11.34 10.82 0.82
C GLU A 24 -10.37 11.80 0.15
N LYS A 25 -9.76 12.72 0.91
CA LYS A 25 -8.69 13.60 0.40
C LYS A 25 -7.47 12.81 -0.10
N HIS A 26 -7.28 11.57 0.30
CA HIS A 26 -6.25 10.67 -0.24
C HIS A 26 -6.67 9.95 -1.53
N PHE A 27 -7.93 10.05 -1.96
CA PHE A 27 -8.48 9.43 -3.19
C PHE A 27 -8.72 10.43 -4.35
N ARG A 28 -8.16 11.65 -4.29
CA ARG A 28 -8.47 12.73 -5.26
C ARG A 28 -8.22 12.34 -6.73
N GLY A 29 -8.93 12.95 -7.68
CA GLY A 29 -8.55 12.96 -9.11
C GLY A 29 -8.86 11.68 -9.89
N GLY A 30 -9.96 10.98 -9.58
CA GLY A 30 -10.36 9.74 -10.26
C GLY A 30 -9.58 8.50 -9.81
N ARG A 31 -8.81 8.65 -8.73
CA ARG A 31 -7.93 7.59 -8.23
C ARG A 31 -8.72 6.46 -7.62
N LYS A 32 -8.21 5.27 -7.91
CA LYS A 32 -8.80 3.98 -7.57
C LYS A 32 -8.25 3.37 -6.28
N LEU A 33 -7.26 4.02 -5.67
CA LEU A 33 -6.54 3.59 -4.47
C LEU A 33 -6.15 4.82 -3.65
N SER A 34 -6.06 4.67 -2.33
CA SER A 34 -5.54 5.72 -1.45
C SER A 34 -4.08 6.03 -1.79
N LEU A 35 -3.78 7.31 -2.00
CA LEU A 35 -2.42 7.80 -2.20
C LEU A 35 -1.50 7.58 -1.00
N ASP A 36 -2.08 7.36 0.17
CA ASP A 36 -1.32 7.18 1.41
C ASP A 36 -0.39 5.96 1.36
N TYR A 37 -0.76 4.95 0.56
CA TYR A 37 0.10 3.78 0.31
C TYR A 37 1.49 4.14 -0.22
N ARG A 38 1.67 5.30 -0.88
CA ARG A 38 3.01 5.78 -1.29
C ARG A 38 3.98 5.90 -0.14
N ASN A 39 3.48 6.21 1.06
CA ASN A 39 4.30 6.37 2.26
C ASN A 39 5.01 5.05 2.63
N SER A 40 4.43 3.91 2.26
CA SER A 40 5.08 2.60 2.42
C SER A 40 6.33 2.43 1.56
N LEU A 41 6.45 3.19 0.47
CA LEU A 41 7.49 3.05 -0.55
C LEU A 41 8.64 4.06 -0.39
N THR A 42 8.49 5.05 0.49
CA THR A 42 9.47 6.15 0.68
C THR A 42 10.85 5.60 1.06
N MET A 43 10.90 4.59 1.93
CA MET A 43 12.16 3.96 2.33
C MET A 43 12.82 3.19 1.18
N LEU A 44 12.03 2.46 0.39
CA LEU A 44 12.53 1.74 -0.79
C LEU A 44 13.13 2.73 -1.81
N HIS A 45 12.45 3.84 -2.06
CA HIS A 45 12.95 4.92 -2.91
C HIS A 45 14.25 5.51 -2.35
N ALA A 46 14.33 5.81 -1.05
CA ALA A 46 15.53 6.36 -0.45
C ALA A 46 16.75 5.42 -0.54
N GLN A 47 16.54 4.11 -0.37
CA GLN A 47 17.61 3.09 -0.33
C GLN A 47 18.18 2.71 -1.70
N CYS A 48 17.47 3.00 -2.80
CA CYS A 48 17.78 2.48 -4.13
C CYS A 48 18.12 3.56 -5.16
N TYR A 49 18.08 4.83 -4.78
CA TYR A 49 18.38 5.95 -5.67
C TYR A 49 19.79 6.50 -5.40
N PRO A 50 20.75 6.27 -6.33
CA PRO A 50 22.15 6.66 -6.14
C PRO A 50 22.36 8.17 -5.98
N GLU A 51 21.47 8.99 -6.54
CA GLU A 51 21.49 10.45 -6.34
C GLU A 51 21.32 10.88 -4.88
N ASN A 52 20.81 10.00 -4.01
CA ASN A 52 20.71 10.23 -2.57
C ASN A 52 21.99 9.85 -1.81
N GLY A 53 23.01 9.31 -2.48
CA GLY A 53 24.27 8.85 -1.87
C GLY A 53 24.13 7.62 -0.97
N ILE A 54 22.92 7.03 -0.88
CA ILE A 54 22.60 5.88 -0.05
C ILE A 54 22.11 4.76 -0.97
N VAL A 55 22.98 3.79 -1.21
CA VAL A 55 22.62 2.56 -1.93
C VAL A 55 22.81 1.39 -0.97
N GLN A 56 21.71 0.89 -0.41
CA GLN A 56 21.70 -0.16 0.63
C GLN A 56 20.75 -1.29 0.23
N PHE A 57 21.03 -1.93 -0.92
CA PHE A 57 20.21 -3.02 -1.47
C PHE A 57 19.98 -4.13 -0.45
N GLU A 58 21.00 -4.49 0.33
CA GLU A 58 20.94 -5.52 1.35
C GLU A 58 19.89 -5.25 2.44
N LYS A 59 19.49 -3.98 2.63
CA LYS A 59 18.51 -3.57 3.64
C LYS A 59 17.09 -3.39 3.12
N ILE A 60 16.84 -3.68 1.84
CA ILE A 60 15.49 -3.62 1.31
C ILE A 60 14.64 -4.70 2.01
N LEU A 61 13.51 -4.29 2.59
CA LEU A 61 12.55 -5.22 3.17
C LEU A 61 11.47 -5.58 2.14
N PRO A 62 10.79 -6.73 2.29
CA PRO A 62 9.58 -7.01 1.53
C PRO A 62 8.59 -5.85 1.64
N VAL A 63 8.01 -5.50 0.50
CA VAL A 63 6.96 -4.48 0.43
C VAL A 63 5.65 -5.11 0.88
N LYS A 64 4.88 -4.40 1.69
CA LYS A 64 3.57 -4.87 2.16
C LYS A 64 2.56 -4.77 1.02
N SER A 65 1.66 -5.75 0.90
CA SER A 65 0.45 -5.60 0.08
C SER A 65 -0.38 -4.41 0.56
N TYR A 66 -1.36 -3.98 -0.24
CA TYR A 66 -2.21 -2.84 0.09
C TYR A 66 -2.97 -3.06 1.41
N GLU A 67 -3.55 -4.23 1.58
CA GLU A 67 -4.30 -4.65 2.76
C GLU A 67 -3.39 -4.76 3.99
N GLU A 68 -2.20 -5.38 3.85
CA GLU A 68 -1.23 -5.45 4.94
C GLU A 68 -0.72 -4.07 5.36
N TYR A 69 -0.56 -3.15 4.41
CA TYR A 69 -0.22 -1.76 4.73
C TYR A 69 -1.33 -1.11 5.54
N LEU A 70 -2.58 -1.23 5.10
CA LEU A 70 -3.72 -0.68 5.84
C LEU A 70 -3.83 -1.32 7.23
N GLU A 71 -3.60 -2.62 7.30
CA GLU A 71 -3.64 -3.40 8.52
C GLU A 71 -2.62 -2.94 9.56
N ASN A 72 -1.41 -2.64 9.12
CA ASN A 72 -0.35 -2.29 10.05
C ASN A 72 -0.37 -0.82 10.50
N ASN A 73 -1.09 0.05 9.80
CA ASN A 73 -0.96 1.50 10.01
C ASN A 73 -2.26 2.19 10.48
N TYR A 74 -3.42 1.55 10.35
CA TYR A 74 -4.71 2.21 10.62
C TYR A 74 -5.64 1.36 11.51
N PRO A 75 -6.59 1.98 12.23
CA PRO A 75 -7.64 1.26 12.95
C PRO A 75 -8.64 0.59 11.99
N VAL A 76 -9.38 -0.42 12.47
CA VAL A 76 -10.25 -1.28 11.64
C VAL A 76 -11.25 -0.46 10.81
N SER A 77 -11.92 0.52 11.42
CA SER A 77 -12.89 1.37 10.73
C SER A 77 -12.31 2.20 9.59
N TYR A 78 -11.09 2.73 9.76
CA TYR A 78 -10.35 3.42 8.71
C TYR A 78 -10.03 2.48 7.55
N ARG A 79 -9.54 1.26 7.86
CA ARG A 79 -9.23 0.25 6.82
C ARG A 79 -10.48 -0.12 6.04
N GLN A 80 -11.58 -0.41 6.74
CA GLN A 80 -12.85 -0.80 6.12
C GLN A 80 -13.37 0.31 5.21
N TYR A 81 -13.34 1.57 5.65
CA TYR A 81 -13.79 2.70 4.83
C TYR A 81 -12.87 2.92 3.63
N THR A 82 -11.55 2.85 3.82
CA THR A 82 -10.57 2.97 2.73
C THR A 82 -10.76 1.85 1.70
N MET A 83 -10.93 0.60 2.13
CA MET A 83 -11.18 -0.53 1.23
C MET A 83 -12.52 -0.43 0.51
N HIS A 84 -13.55 0.15 1.14
CA HIS A 84 -14.83 0.41 0.50
C HIS A 84 -14.72 1.43 -0.64
N LEU A 85 -13.86 2.44 -0.50
CA LEU A 85 -13.59 3.43 -1.54
C LEU A 85 -12.65 2.92 -2.64
N SER A 86 -11.78 1.98 -2.32
CA SER A 86 -10.81 1.42 -3.26
C SER A 86 -11.44 0.54 -4.34
N ASP A 87 -10.97 0.69 -5.57
CA ASP A 87 -11.28 -0.17 -6.70
C ASP A 87 -10.60 -1.53 -6.52
N GLN A 88 -11.41 -2.58 -6.46
CA GLN A 88 -10.91 -3.94 -6.18
C GLN A 88 -9.97 -4.45 -7.29
N GLY A 89 -10.17 -4.03 -8.54
CA GLY A 89 -9.26 -4.36 -9.64
C GLY A 89 -7.90 -3.68 -9.48
N GLY A 90 -7.90 -2.41 -9.07
CA GLY A 90 -6.70 -1.67 -8.70
C GLY A 90 -5.94 -2.31 -7.55
N VAL A 91 -6.65 -2.74 -6.49
CA VAL A 91 -6.04 -3.45 -5.35
C VAL A 91 -5.37 -4.75 -5.82
N ALA A 92 -6.08 -5.56 -6.60
CA ALA A 92 -5.55 -6.81 -7.12
C ALA A 92 -4.29 -6.60 -7.99
N ILE A 93 -4.27 -5.58 -8.86
CA ILE A 93 -3.09 -5.25 -9.67
C ILE A 93 -1.93 -4.79 -8.79
N LEU A 94 -2.19 -3.96 -7.78
CA LEU A 94 -1.15 -3.49 -6.85
C LEU A 94 -0.52 -4.67 -6.11
N ASN A 95 -1.33 -5.56 -5.55
CA ASN A 95 -0.85 -6.71 -4.82
C ASN A 95 -0.06 -7.67 -5.72
N ALA A 96 -0.50 -7.89 -6.95
CA ALA A 96 0.27 -8.69 -7.91
C ALA A 96 1.65 -8.09 -8.21
N LEU A 97 1.76 -6.76 -8.35
CA LEU A 97 3.06 -6.09 -8.51
C LEU A 97 3.95 -6.27 -7.28
N VAL A 98 3.37 -6.18 -6.08
CA VAL A 98 4.09 -6.40 -4.81
C VAL A 98 4.57 -7.83 -4.70
N ASP A 99 3.73 -8.82 -5.00
CA ASP A 99 4.08 -10.24 -4.99
C ASP A 99 5.20 -10.54 -5.98
N GLU A 100 5.10 -10.02 -7.21
CA GLU A 100 6.16 -10.17 -8.22
C GLU A 100 7.48 -9.57 -7.74
N PHE A 101 7.46 -8.35 -7.18
CA PHE A 101 8.65 -7.71 -6.63
C PHE A 101 9.26 -8.50 -5.46
N ASN A 102 8.44 -8.90 -4.49
CA ASN A 102 8.87 -9.62 -3.31
C ASN A 102 9.42 -11.02 -3.65
N SER A 103 8.82 -11.72 -4.62
CA SER A 103 9.31 -13.02 -5.10
C SER A 103 10.69 -12.95 -5.75
N ASN A 104 11.05 -11.79 -6.33
CA ASN A 104 12.35 -11.53 -6.93
C ASN A 104 13.32 -10.80 -6.00
N LEU A 105 12.92 -10.48 -4.77
CA LEU A 105 13.65 -9.56 -3.90
C LEU A 105 15.08 -10.03 -3.62
N ASP A 106 15.31 -11.31 -3.33
CA ASP A 106 16.65 -11.83 -3.06
C ASP A 106 17.58 -11.72 -4.27
N LYS A 107 17.04 -11.92 -5.48
CA LYS A 107 17.79 -11.72 -6.72
C LYS A 107 18.12 -10.24 -6.90
N ILE A 108 17.15 -9.34 -6.74
CA ILE A 108 17.33 -7.88 -6.83
C ILE A 108 18.42 -7.41 -5.85
N LYS A 109 18.41 -7.92 -4.62
CA LYS A 109 19.43 -7.62 -3.60
C LYS A 109 20.81 -8.10 -4.01
N LYS A 110 20.91 -9.36 -4.46
CA LYS A 110 22.18 -9.99 -4.86
C LYS A 110 22.81 -9.29 -6.07
N GLU A 111 22.00 -8.96 -7.06
CA GLU A 111 22.43 -8.34 -8.32
C GLU A 111 22.52 -6.81 -8.23
N LYS A 112 22.05 -6.21 -7.12
CA LYS A 112 21.93 -4.75 -6.95
C LYS A 112 21.15 -4.11 -8.10
N ASP A 113 20.04 -4.75 -8.48
CA ASP A 113 19.25 -4.36 -9.65
C ASP A 113 18.40 -3.11 -9.36
N ALA A 114 19.04 -1.94 -9.51
CA ALA A 114 18.38 -0.64 -9.37
C ALA A 114 17.26 -0.45 -10.42
N LYS A 115 17.35 -1.11 -11.57
CA LYS A 115 16.36 -0.98 -12.63
C LYS A 115 15.06 -1.67 -12.23
N ALA A 116 15.13 -2.89 -11.68
CA ALA A 116 13.96 -3.60 -11.17
C ALA A 116 13.21 -2.79 -10.10
N VAL A 117 13.93 -2.17 -9.16
CA VAL A 117 13.30 -1.30 -8.15
C VAL A 117 12.63 -0.08 -8.78
N LYS A 118 13.31 0.59 -9.73
CA LYS A 118 12.76 1.75 -10.44
C LYS A 118 11.51 1.39 -11.25
N ASP A 119 11.53 0.24 -11.92
CA ASP A 119 10.39 -0.22 -12.73
C ASP A 119 9.20 -0.60 -11.84
N PHE A 120 9.43 -1.27 -10.71
CA PHE A 120 8.41 -1.54 -9.70
C PHE A 120 7.78 -0.24 -9.15
N LEU A 121 8.60 0.69 -8.67
CA LEU A 121 8.12 1.98 -8.14
C LEU A 121 7.35 2.76 -9.20
N ARG A 122 7.81 2.76 -10.45
CA ARG A 122 7.11 3.41 -11.56
C ARG A 122 5.74 2.77 -11.80
N ALA A 123 5.66 1.44 -11.85
CA ALA A 123 4.40 0.74 -12.07
C ALA A 123 3.37 1.03 -10.98
N VAL A 124 3.80 1.00 -9.70
CA VAL A 124 2.93 1.33 -8.57
C VAL A 124 2.48 2.79 -8.61
N LEU A 125 3.39 3.73 -8.85
CA LEU A 125 3.03 5.16 -8.94
C LEU A 125 2.08 5.43 -10.09
N GLN A 126 2.27 4.80 -11.25
CA GLN A 126 1.33 4.91 -12.38
C GLN A 126 -0.05 4.40 -12.01
N LEU A 127 -0.15 3.28 -11.28
CA LEU A 127 -1.43 2.76 -10.81
C LEU A 127 -2.12 3.71 -9.82
N LEU A 128 -1.36 4.32 -8.90
CA LEU A 128 -1.86 5.29 -7.93
C LEU A 128 -2.22 6.66 -8.56
N GLU A 129 -1.64 6.99 -9.73
CA GLU A 129 -1.83 8.28 -10.40
C GLU A 129 -2.77 8.26 -11.59
N ARG A 130 -3.16 7.07 -12.06
CA ARG A 130 -3.98 6.93 -13.26
C ARG A 130 -5.31 7.65 -13.08
N LYS A 131 -5.51 8.69 -13.89
CA LYS A 131 -6.77 9.44 -14.04
C LYS A 131 -7.73 8.69 -14.96
#